data_AF-A0A081S8S2-F1
#
_entry.id   AF-A0A081S8S2-F1
#
_cell.length_a   1.000
_cell.length_b   1.000
_cell.length_c   1.000
_cell.angle_alpha   90.00
_cell.angle_beta   90.00
_cell.angle_gamma   90.00
#
_symmetry.space_group_name_H-M   'P 1'
#
loop_
_entity.id
_entity.type
_entity.pdbx_description
1 polymer ?
#
loop_
_entity_poly.entity_id
_entity_poly.type
_entity_poly.pdbx_seq_one_letter_code
_entity_poly.pdbx_strand_id
1 'polypeptide(L)'
;MSQPASQEDLYLARDLQDTLLANRETCVGLAANMIGVQKRVIIFNLGLVPVVMFNPVLLSFEGPYETEEGCLSLVGVRPTRRYETIRIAYRDSKWQEQTITLTGFPAQICQHELDHLEGRII
;
A
#
# COMPACT_ATOMS: atom_id res chain seq x y z
N MET A 1 -0.51 12.84 -8.06
CA MET A 1 -1.56 11.93 -7.53
C MET A 1 -1.84 10.86 -8.57
N SER A 2 -1.98 9.61 -8.14
CA SER A 2 -2.19 8.45 -9.01
C SER A 2 -3.63 8.35 -9.53
N GLN A 3 -3.78 7.91 -10.78
CA GLN A 3 -5.06 7.76 -11.45
C GLN A 3 -5.71 6.41 -11.14
N PRO A 4 -7.06 6.30 -11.19
CA PRO A 4 -7.73 5.03 -11.04
C PRO A 4 -7.20 3.97 -12.03
N ALA A 5 -7.00 2.76 -11.52
CA ALA A 5 -6.66 1.59 -12.32
C ALA A 5 -7.91 1.03 -13.02
N SER A 6 -7.72 0.42 -14.19
CA SER A 6 -8.70 -0.37 -14.93
C SER A 6 -8.25 -1.84 -15.05
N GLN A 7 -9.05 -2.70 -15.69
CA GLN A 7 -8.66 -4.08 -15.95
C GLN A 7 -7.42 -4.19 -16.87
N GLU A 8 -7.12 -3.16 -17.65
CA GLU A 8 -5.90 -3.10 -18.47
C GLU A 8 -4.63 -3.01 -17.60
N ASP A 9 -4.77 -2.59 -16.34
CA ASP A 9 -3.66 -2.42 -15.40
C ASP A 9 -3.37 -3.69 -14.56
N LEU A 10 -4.05 -4.82 -14.82
CA LEU A 10 -3.86 -6.06 -14.04
C LEU A 10 -2.42 -6.59 -14.04
N TYR A 11 -1.62 -6.26 -15.05
CA TYR A 11 -0.20 -6.59 -15.11
C TYR A 11 0.58 -6.03 -13.91
N LEU A 12 0.14 -4.90 -13.32
CA LEU A 12 0.79 -4.27 -12.17
C LEU A 12 0.81 -5.16 -10.94
N ALA A 13 -0.13 -6.10 -10.80
CA ALA A 13 -0.07 -7.07 -9.71
C ALA A 13 1.22 -7.89 -9.76
N ARG A 14 1.66 -8.26 -10.96
CA ARG A 14 2.88 -9.04 -11.15
C ARG A 14 4.12 -8.18 -11.00
N ASP A 15 4.16 -7.01 -11.63
CA ASP A 15 5.31 -6.10 -11.57
C ASP A 15 5.61 -5.68 -10.12
N LEU A 16 4.56 -5.34 -9.37
CA LEU A 16 4.70 -4.98 -7.96
C LEU A 16 5.13 -6.16 -7.10
N GLN A 17 4.60 -7.36 -7.37
CA GLN A 17 5.02 -8.58 -6.65
C GLN A 17 6.48 -8.91 -6.91
N ASP A 18 6.94 -8.86 -8.16
CA ASP A 18 8.33 -9.13 -8.50
C ASP A 18 9.27 -8.09 -7.87
N THR A 19 8.87 -6.82 -7.86
CA THR A 19 9.62 -5.75 -7.20
C THR A 19 9.69 -5.94 -5.68
N LEU A 20 8.57 -6.30 -5.03
CA LEU A 20 8.52 -6.56 -3.59
C LEU A 20 9.40 -7.75 -3.22
N LEU A 21 9.35 -8.84 -4.01
CA LEU A 21 10.18 -10.03 -3.80
C LEU A 21 11.67 -9.73 -3.96
N ALA A 22 12.05 -8.93 -4.96
CA ALA A 22 13.43 -8.52 -5.18
C ALA A 22 14.00 -7.68 -4.01
N ASN A 23 13.14 -6.99 -3.26
CA ASN A 23 13.52 -6.11 -2.15
C ASN A 23 13.03 -6.62 -0.77
N ARG A 24 12.67 -7.91 -0.66
CA ARG A 24 11.99 -8.47 0.52
C ARG A 24 12.72 -8.33 1.86
N GLU A 25 14.04 -8.08 1.83
CA GLU A 25 14.86 -7.90 3.03
C GLU A 25 14.68 -6.52 3.67
N THR A 26 14.25 -5.52 2.89
CA THR A 26 14.17 -4.12 3.30
C THR A 26 12.84 -3.46 2.96
N CYS A 27 11.96 -4.16 2.24
CA CYS A 27 10.69 -3.65 1.74
C CYS A 27 9.52 -4.53 2.18
N VAL A 28 8.50 -3.90 2.76
CA VAL A 28 7.28 -4.55 3.23
C VAL A 28 6.02 -4.11 2.46
N GLY A 29 6.13 -3.07 1.63
CA GLY A 29 5.05 -2.49 0.84
C GLY A 29 5.58 -1.62 -0.31
N LEU A 30 4.79 -1.51 -1.37
CA LEU A 30 5.07 -0.69 -2.55
C LEU A 30 3.77 -0.15 -3.17
N ALA A 31 3.86 1.04 -3.74
CA ALA A 31 2.85 1.63 -4.61
C ALA A 31 3.34 1.70 -6.06
N ALA A 32 2.43 1.60 -7.04
CA ALA A 32 2.76 1.59 -8.47
C ALA A 32 3.54 2.84 -8.93
N ASN A 33 3.34 3.98 -8.28
CA ASN A 33 4.07 5.21 -8.60
C ASN A 33 5.58 5.08 -8.29
N MET A 34 5.98 4.22 -7.36
CA MET A 34 7.39 3.95 -7.02
C MET A 34 8.12 3.20 -8.15
N ILE A 35 7.40 2.49 -9.02
CA ILE A 35 7.92 1.87 -10.24
C ILE A 35 7.62 2.69 -11.50
N GLY A 36 7.27 3.97 -11.34
CA GLY A 36 7.04 4.91 -12.44
C GLY A 36 5.64 4.87 -13.05
N VAL A 37 4.70 4.10 -12.48
CA VAL A 37 3.34 3.96 -13.02
C VAL A 37 2.34 4.70 -12.12
N GLN A 38 1.73 5.78 -12.64
CA GLN A 38 0.80 6.63 -11.87
C GLN A 38 -0.60 6.04 -11.76
N LYS A 39 -0.72 4.80 -11.26
CA LYS A 39 -1.97 4.09 -11.05
C LYS A 39 -2.21 3.82 -9.57
N ARG A 40 -3.48 3.78 -9.17
CA ARG A 40 -3.91 3.47 -7.80
C ARG A 40 -3.81 1.97 -7.53
N VAL A 41 -2.59 1.46 -7.44
CA VAL A 41 -2.32 0.06 -7.12
C VAL A 41 -1.22 0.01 -6.07
N ILE A 42 -1.47 -0.76 -5.01
CA ILE A 42 -0.50 -1.00 -3.93
C ILE A 42 -0.34 -2.50 -3.71
N ILE A 43 0.82 -2.89 -3.20
CA ILE A 43 1.08 -4.23 -2.69
C ILE A 43 1.75 -4.11 -1.32
N PHE A 44 1.45 -5.03 -0.42
CA PHE A 44 2.20 -5.14 0.84
C PHE A 44 2.12 -6.55 1.41
N ASN A 45 3.08 -6.90 2.27
CA ASN A 45 3.13 -8.20 2.93
C ASN A 45 2.08 -8.29 4.04
N LEU A 46 1.16 -9.26 3.93
CA LEU A 46 0.22 -9.61 4.99
C LEU A 46 0.53 -11.04 5.47
N GLY A 47 1.44 -11.14 6.44
CA GLY A 47 1.97 -12.44 6.88
C GLY A 47 2.86 -13.07 5.81
N LEU A 48 2.52 -14.29 5.37
CA LEU A 48 3.33 -15.04 4.39
C LEU A 48 2.98 -14.71 2.93
N VAL A 49 1.89 -14.00 2.68
CA VAL A 49 1.39 -13.75 1.32
C VAL A 49 1.21 -12.25 1.10
N PRO A 50 1.78 -11.67 0.04
CA PRO A 50 1.54 -10.28 -0.29
C PRO A 50 0.13 -10.10 -0.84
N VAL A 51 -0.49 -8.98 -0.48
CA VAL A 51 -1.83 -8.58 -0.94
C VAL A 51 -1.68 -7.43 -1.92
N VAL A 52 -2.23 -7.58 -3.12
CA VAL A 52 -2.35 -6.51 -4.10
C VAL A 52 -3.74 -5.89 -4.00
N MET A 53 -3.79 -4.56 -3.98
CA MET A 53 -5.03 -3.81 -3.95
C MET A 53 -5.10 -2.83 -5.12
N PHE A 54 -6.11 -3.01 -5.97
CA PHE A 54 -6.46 -2.06 -7.02
C PHE A 54 -7.50 -1.08 -6.50
N ASN A 55 -7.29 0.21 -6.78
CA ASN A 55 -8.16 1.31 -6.37
C ASN A 55 -8.54 1.26 -4.88
N PRO A 56 -7.57 1.13 -3.95
CA PRO A 56 -7.88 1.07 -2.53
C PRO A 56 -8.46 2.40 -2.04
N VAL A 57 -9.45 2.30 -1.16
CA VAL A 57 -10.17 3.41 -0.52
C VAL A 57 -10.26 3.15 0.97
N LEU A 58 -9.78 4.10 1.77
CA LEU A 58 -9.92 4.08 3.23
C LEU A 58 -11.37 4.40 3.61
N LEU A 59 -12.06 3.43 4.21
CA LEU A 59 -13.46 3.56 4.63
C LEU A 59 -13.59 4.07 6.05
N SER A 60 -12.74 3.58 6.96
CA SER A 60 -12.72 3.99 8.37
C SER A 60 -11.35 3.75 8.99
N PHE A 61 -11.05 4.49 10.06
CA PHE A 61 -9.80 4.40 10.81
C PHE A 61 -10.02 4.79 12.27
N GLU A 62 -9.32 4.13 13.19
CA GLU A 62 -9.43 4.37 14.63
C GLU A 62 -8.12 4.07 15.37
N GLY A 63 -7.99 4.59 16.59
CA GLY A 63 -6.80 4.41 17.43
C GLY A 63 -5.57 5.15 16.88
N PRO A 64 -5.54 6.50 16.88
CA PRO A 64 -4.38 7.24 16.41
C PRO A 64 -3.16 7.04 17.32
N TYR A 65 -1.98 6.89 16.73
CA TYR A 65 -0.69 6.81 17.42
C TYR A 65 0.42 7.46 16.60
N GLU A 66 1.49 7.86 17.28
CA GLU A 66 2.71 8.38 16.65
C GLU A 66 3.71 7.23 16.47
N THR A 67 4.37 7.19 15.32
CA THR A 67 5.37 6.17 14.96
C THR A 67 6.44 6.78 14.07
N GLU A 68 7.50 6.03 13.82
CA GLU A 68 8.49 6.35 12.80
C GLU A 68 8.39 5.37 11.63
N GLU A 69 8.62 5.86 10.42
CA GLU A 69 8.61 5.06 9.19
C GLU A 69 9.84 5.36 8.33
N GLY A 70 10.35 4.34 7.65
CA GLY A 70 11.29 4.46 6.54
C GLY A 70 10.57 4.29 5.20
N CYS A 71 11.17 4.78 4.12
CA CYS A 71 10.67 4.61 2.77
C CYS A 71 11.84 4.28 1.83
N LEU A 72 11.67 3.38 0.85
CA LEU A 72 12.74 3.07 -0.11
C LEU A 72 13.22 4.29 -0.91
N SER A 73 12.38 5.32 -1.05
CA SER A 73 12.74 6.56 -1.74
C SER A 73 13.48 7.58 -0.86
N LEU A 74 13.62 7.34 0.45
CA LEU A 74 14.19 8.29 1.41
C LEU A 74 15.24 7.63 2.33
N VAL A 75 16.28 8.40 2.68
CA VAL A 75 17.27 7.96 3.66
C VAL A 75 16.79 8.32 5.08
N GLY A 76 16.78 7.32 5.96
CA GLY A 76 16.43 7.47 7.38
C GLY A 76 14.97 7.19 7.69
N VAL A 77 14.55 7.54 8.92
CA VAL A 77 13.17 7.43 9.39
C VAL A 77 12.58 8.80 9.67
N ARG A 78 11.26 8.92 9.54
CA ARG A 78 10.51 10.16 9.84
C ARG A 78 9.34 9.87 10.77
N PRO A 79 9.05 10.77 11.74
CA PRO A 79 7.88 10.65 12.58
C PRO A 79 6.61 10.89 11.75
N THR A 80 5.58 10.09 11.99
CA THR A 80 4.28 10.19 11.33
C THR A 80 3.17 9.68 12.25
N ARG A 81 1.94 10.09 11.95
CA ARG A 81 0.76 9.68 12.67
C ARG A 81 -0.01 8.62 11.88
N ARG A 82 -0.35 7.53 12.55
CA ARG A 82 -1.05 6.37 11.97
C ARG A 82 -2.23 5.96 12.83
N TYR A 83 -3.07 5.09 12.28
CA TYR A 83 -4.23 4.52 12.96
C TYR A 83 -4.04 3.02 13.14
N GLU A 84 -4.25 2.54 14.37
CA GLU A 84 -4.09 1.14 14.76
C GLU A 84 -5.00 0.20 13.98
N THR A 85 -6.22 0.63 13.67
CA THR A 85 -7.19 -0.18 12.92
C THR A 85 -7.75 0.63 11.76
N ILE A 86 -7.76 0.03 10.58
CA ILE A 86 -8.31 0.62 9.36
C ILE A 86 -9.20 -0.37 8.61
N ARG A 87 -10.18 0.14 7.88
CA ARG A 87 -11.00 -0.63 6.95
C ARG A 87 -10.81 -0.11 5.54
N ILE A 88 -10.45 -0.99 4.62
CA ILE A 88 -10.16 -0.65 3.22
C ILE A 88 -11.13 -1.38 2.29
N ALA A 89 -11.71 -0.66 1.33
CA ALA A 89 -12.32 -1.24 0.14
C ALA A 89 -11.33 -1.21 -1.03
N TYR A 90 -11.29 -2.26 -1.84
CA TYR A 90 -10.40 -2.36 -2.98
C TYR A 90 -10.92 -3.39 -4.00
N ARG A 91 -10.26 -3.51 -5.15
CA ARG A 91 -10.42 -4.64 -6.08
C ARG A 91 -9.22 -5.55 -6.05
N ASP A 92 -9.46 -6.86 -6.04
CA ASP A 92 -8.39 -7.86 -6.11
C ASP A 92 -7.88 -8.07 -7.56
N SER A 93 -6.92 -8.97 -7.74
CA SER A 93 -6.36 -9.33 -9.06
C SER A 93 -7.35 -10.02 -10.00
N LYS A 94 -8.52 -10.44 -9.51
CA LYS A 94 -9.65 -10.93 -10.31
C LYS A 94 -10.68 -9.84 -10.57
N TRP A 95 -10.36 -8.58 -10.24
CA TRP A 95 -11.21 -7.41 -10.36
C TRP A 95 -12.49 -7.46 -9.51
N GLN A 96 -12.54 -8.31 -8.49
CA GLN A 96 -13.67 -8.42 -7.57
C GLN A 96 -13.52 -7.42 -6.43
N GLU A 97 -14.64 -6.82 -6.02
CA GLU A 97 -14.66 -5.90 -4.88
C GLU A 97 -14.45 -6.67 -3.58
N GLN A 98 -13.51 -6.17 -2.78
CA GLN A 98 -13.13 -6.73 -1.50
C GLN A 98 -13.19 -5.64 -0.44
N THR A 99 -13.39 -6.07 0.81
CA THR A 99 -13.24 -5.20 1.97
C THR A 99 -12.45 -5.94 3.03
N ILE A 100 -11.45 -5.29 3.59
CA ILE A 100 -10.58 -5.86 4.63
C ILE A 100 -10.43 -4.89 5.79
N THR A 101 -10.37 -5.44 7.01
CA THR A 101 -9.94 -4.73 8.20
C THR A 101 -8.51 -5.13 8.50
N LEU A 102 -7.62 -4.13 8.65
CA LEU A 102 -6.22 -4.32 9.00
C LEU A 102 -5.97 -3.69 10.37
N THR A 103 -5.09 -4.30 11.15
CA THR A 103 -4.71 -3.83 12.49
C THR A 103 -3.20 -3.82 12.67
N GLY A 104 -2.66 -2.93 13.49
CA GLY A 104 -1.24 -2.86 13.84
C GLY A 104 -0.35 -2.64 12.61
N PHE A 105 0.74 -3.39 12.50
CA PHE A 105 1.76 -3.16 11.48
C PHE A 105 1.25 -3.25 10.02
N PRO A 106 0.41 -4.22 9.61
CA PRO A 106 -0.23 -4.20 8.29
C PRO A 106 -1.11 -2.97 8.03
N ALA A 107 -1.79 -2.45 9.05
CA ALA A 107 -2.55 -1.20 8.91
C ALA A 107 -1.62 -0.03 8.64
N GLN A 108 -0.50 0.04 9.36
CA GLN A 108 0.54 1.07 9.17
C GLN A 108 1.10 1.05 7.75
N ILE A 109 1.52 -0.13 7.26
CA ILE A 109 2.06 -0.27 5.90
C ILE A 109 1.02 0.15 4.86
N CYS A 110 -0.23 -0.31 4.99
CA CYS A 110 -1.27 0.06 4.04
C CYS A 110 -1.53 1.57 4.01
N GLN A 111 -1.55 2.24 5.16
CA GLN A 111 -1.65 3.71 5.23
C GLN A 111 -0.48 4.41 4.52
N HIS A 112 0.75 3.91 4.72
CA HIS A 112 1.92 4.42 4.02
C HIS A 112 1.80 4.30 2.49
N GLU A 113 1.39 3.14 1.98
CA GLU A 113 1.23 2.95 0.54
C GLU A 113 0.07 3.77 -0.05
N LEU A 114 -0.97 4.04 0.74
CA LEU A 114 -2.04 4.95 0.34
C LEU A 114 -1.54 6.39 0.21
N ASP A 115 -0.68 6.86 1.10
CA ASP A 115 -0.09 8.20 1.03
C ASP A 115 0.67 8.40 -0.29
N HIS A 116 1.43 7.38 -0.73
CA HIS A 116 2.12 7.40 -2.02
C HIS A 116 1.15 7.64 -3.19
N LEU A 117 -0.03 7.02 -3.19
CA LEU A 117 -1.04 7.25 -4.23
C LEU A 117 -1.52 8.70 -4.27
N GLU A 118 -1.57 9.38 -3.13
CA GLU A 118 -1.91 10.79 -3.03
C GLU A 118 -0.73 11.73 -3.30
N GLY A 119 0.46 11.18 -3.61
CA GLY A 119 1.69 11.95 -3.76
C GLY A 119 2.17 12.57 -2.45
N ARG A 120 1.71 12.05 -1.32
CA ARG A 120 2.18 12.41 0.01
C ARG A 120 3.30 11.45 0.36
N ILE A 121 4.43 12.00 0.80
CA ILE A 121 5.56 11.23 1.29
C ILE A 121 5.76 11.65 2.74
N ILE A 122 6.07 10.68 3.60
CA ILE A 122 6.46 10.88 5.01
C ILE A 122 7.67 11.81 5.18
#